data_AF-F7R334-F1
#
_entry.id   AF-F7R334-F1
#
_cell.length_a   1.000
_cell.length_b   1.000
_cell.length_c   1.000
_cell.angle_alpha   90.00
_cell.angle_beta   90.00
_cell.angle_gamma   90.00
#
_symmetry.space_group_name_H-M   'P 1'
#
loop_
_entity.id
_entity.type
_entity.pdbx_description
1 polymer ?
#
loop_
_entity_poly.entity_id
_entity_poly.type
_entity_poly.pdbx_seq_one_letter_code
_entity_poly.pdbx_strand_id
1 'polypeptide(L)'
;MKFAIDVGNKGVLSDSAVFFTSTDIYDPNDDLRVIILKSKSGAVLGKYDTTGEKEVLFPRNTVFKVVKCYTERRENDKKVPIIEVVENE
;
A
#
# COMPACT_ATOMS: atom_id res chain seq x y z
N MET A 1 12.90 -4.40 5.94
CA MET A 1 12.20 -5.65 6.34
C MET A 1 11.50 -5.58 7.70
N LYS A 2 12.08 -5.02 8.77
CA LYS A 2 11.46 -4.98 10.11
C LYS A 2 10.00 -4.50 10.11
N PHE A 3 9.72 -3.39 9.42
CA PHE A 3 8.36 -2.86 9.29
C PHE A 3 7.34 -3.89 8.75
N ALA A 4 7.65 -4.54 7.64
CA ALA A 4 6.73 -5.52 7.03
C ALA A 4 6.51 -6.76 7.91
N ILE A 5 7.54 -7.18 8.65
CA ILE A 5 7.43 -8.27 9.64
C ILE A 5 6.52 -7.84 10.79
N ASP A 6 6.73 -6.63 11.32
CA ASP A 6 5.91 -6.10 12.42
C ASP A 6 4.44 -5.95 12.00
N VAL A 7 4.17 -5.46 10.80
CA VAL A 7 2.81 -5.36 10.22
C VAL A 7 2.20 -6.75 10.03
N GLY A 8 2.95 -7.70 9.46
CA GLY A 8 2.49 -9.08 9.29
C GLY A 8 2.13 -9.75 10.62
N ASN A 9 2.96 -9.57 11.65
CA ASN A 9 2.71 -10.11 12.99
C ASN A 9 1.50 -9.45 13.67
N LYS A 10 1.30 -8.14 13.47
CA LYS A 10 0.13 -7.43 14.00
C LYS A 10 -1.16 -7.77 13.26
N GLY A 11 -1.07 -8.20 12.00
CA GLY A 11 -2.22 -8.49 11.15
C GLY A 11 -3.01 -7.25 10.70
N VAL A 12 -2.51 -6.05 11.02
CA VAL A 12 -3.16 -4.77 10.73
C VAL A 12 -2.10 -3.76 10.29
N LEU A 13 -2.41 -3.03 9.22
CA LEU A 13 -1.69 -1.85 8.78
C LEU A 13 -2.58 -0.63 9.02
N SER A 14 -2.09 0.36 9.76
CA SER A 14 -2.81 1.58 10.04
C SER A 14 -1.83 2.74 10.12
N ASP A 15 -2.24 3.91 9.65
CA ASP A 15 -1.46 5.13 9.78
C ASP A 15 -2.32 6.24 10.40
N SER A 16 -1.73 7.00 11.34
CA SER A 16 -2.36 8.18 11.92
C SER A 16 -2.38 9.38 10.96
N ALA A 17 -1.49 9.37 9.96
CA ALA A 17 -1.46 10.29 8.85
C ALA A 17 -2.41 9.85 7.74
N VAL A 18 -2.52 10.68 6.71
CA VAL A 18 -3.17 10.28 5.46
C VAL A 18 -2.28 9.27 4.72
N PHE A 19 -2.89 8.36 3.97
CA PHE A 19 -2.17 7.30 3.26
C PHE A 19 -2.34 7.46 1.75
N PHE A 20 -1.24 7.69 1.04
CA PHE A 20 -1.21 7.92 -0.40
C PHE A 20 -0.84 6.64 -1.15
N THR A 21 -1.56 6.37 -2.23
CA THR A 21 -1.36 5.21 -3.10
C THR A 21 -1.65 5.58 -4.55
N SER A 22 -1.63 4.59 -5.43
CA SER A 22 -1.98 4.74 -6.84
C SER A 22 -2.87 3.57 -7.27
N THR A 23 -3.74 3.79 -8.27
CA THR A 23 -4.52 2.70 -8.87
C THR A 23 -3.64 1.71 -9.65
N ASP A 24 -2.43 2.13 -10.01
CA ASP A 24 -1.40 1.32 -10.68
C ASP A 24 -0.11 1.27 -9.86
N ILE A 25 0.85 0.45 -10.29
CA ILE A 25 2.21 0.45 -9.74
C ILE A 25 2.88 1.80 -10.04
N TYR A 26 3.19 2.56 -8.99
CA TYR A 26 3.85 3.86 -9.11
C TYR A 26 5.34 3.72 -9.50
N ASP A 27 6.11 2.92 -8.74
CA ASP A 27 7.50 2.62 -9.05
C ASP A 27 7.74 1.09 -9.03
N PRO A 28 8.10 0.46 -10.16
CA PRO A 28 8.41 -0.98 -10.20
C PRO A 28 9.60 -1.39 -9.31
N ASN A 29 10.44 -0.45 -8.88
CA ASN A 29 11.66 -0.70 -8.11
C ASN A 29 11.57 -0.37 -6.62
N ASP A 30 10.36 -0.14 -6.10
CA ASP A 30 10.12 0.17 -4.68
C ASP A 30 10.80 -0.81 -3.69
N ASP A 31 11.18 -0.29 -2.52
CA ASP A 31 11.78 -1.07 -1.42
C ASP A 31 10.73 -1.78 -0.55
N LEU A 32 9.46 -1.44 -0.75
CA LEU A 32 8.29 -1.98 -0.07
C LEU A 32 7.09 -1.73 -0.97
N ARG A 33 6.22 -2.73 -1.11
CA ARG A 33 4.92 -2.55 -1.77
C ARG A 33 3.78 -2.93 -0.85
N VAL A 34 2.77 -2.06 -0.81
CA VAL A 34 1.47 -2.35 -0.21
C VAL A 34 0.47 -2.48 -1.34
N ILE A 35 -0.25 -3.61 -1.39
CA ILE A 35 -1.29 -3.88 -2.39
C ILE A 35 -2.64 -3.89 -1.66
N ILE A 36 -3.48 -2.91 -1.97
CA ILE A 36 -4.83 -2.82 -1.42
C ILE A 36 -5.78 -3.58 -2.36
N LEU A 37 -6.14 -4.81 -1.99
CA LEU A 37 -6.96 -5.69 -2.81
C LEU A 37 -8.42 -5.22 -2.93
N LYS A 38 -8.90 -4.51 -1.90
CA LYS A 38 -10.25 -3.95 -1.85
C LYS A 38 -10.24 -2.62 -1.10
N SER A 39 -10.53 -1.55 -1.83
CA SER A 39 -10.71 -0.19 -1.31
C SER A 39 -12.19 0.15 -1.17
N LYS A 40 -12.54 0.93 -0.14
CA LYS A 40 -13.87 1.48 0.13
C LYS A 40 -13.82 3.02 0.20
N SER A 41 -12.89 3.59 0.97
CA SER A 41 -12.82 5.05 1.22
C SER A 41 -11.77 5.79 0.40
N GLY A 42 -10.94 5.07 -0.36
CA GLY A 42 -9.88 5.67 -1.18
C GLY A 42 -10.46 6.61 -2.24
N ALA A 43 -10.08 7.89 -2.15
CA ALA A 43 -10.49 8.92 -3.10
C ALA A 43 -9.48 9.05 -4.22
N VAL A 44 -9.89 8.79 -5.46
CA VAL A 44 -9.08 9.04 -6.66
C VAL A 44 -8.96 10.55 -6.88
N LEU A 45 -7.72 11.07 -6.89
CA LEU A 45 -7.44 12.50 -6.99
C LEU A 45 -7.19 12.98 -8.42
N GLY A 46 -7.17 12.08 -9.42
CA GLY A 46 -6.89 12.41 -10.82
C GLY A 46 -7.78 13.50 -11.45
N LYS A 47 -8.93 13.83 -10.85
CA LYS A 47 -9.76 14.97 -11.29
C LYS A 47 -9.18 16.35 -10.94
N TYR A 48 -8.25 16.41 -9.98
CA TYR A 48 -7.55 17.63 -9.56
C TYR A 48 -6.14 17.70 -10.14
N ASP A 49 -5.65 16.60 -10.69
CA ASP A 49 -4.29 16.49 -11.20
C ASP A 49 -4.25 16.73 -12.72
N THR A 50 -3.28 17.54 -13.15
CA THR A 50 -3.00 17.82 -14.56
C THR A 50 -1.81 17.02 -15.09
N THR A 51 -1.11 16.27 -14.24
CA THR A 51 0.10 15.52 -14.58
C THR A 51 -0.19 14.10 -15.08
N GLY A 52 -1.40 13.59 -14.83
CA GLY A 52 -1.81 12.25 -15.22
C GLY A 52 -1.43 11.19 -14.18
N GLU A 53 -1.03 11.61 -12.99
CA GLU A 53 -0.83 10.74 -11.84
C GLU A 53 -2.15 10.07 -11.45
N LYS A 54 -2.03 8.82 -10.99
CA LYS A 54 -3.17 7.96 -10.64
C LYS A 54 -3.37 7.90 -9.14
N GLU A 55 -3.16 9.04 -8.48
CA GLU A 55 -3.12 9.15 -7.04
C GLU A 55 -4.47 8.78 -6.39
N VAL A 56 -4.38 8.01 -5.31
CA VAL A 56 -5.50 7.63 -4.45
C VAL A 56 -5.14 7.93 -3.01
N LEU A 57 -5.99 8.74 -2.37
CA LEU A 57 -5.81 9.18 -0.99
C LEU A 57 -6.78 8.44 -0.07
N PHE A 58 -6.25 7.92 1.04
CA PHE A 58 -7.05 7.44 2.17
C PHE A 58 -6.97 8.43 3.34
N PRO A 59 -8.09 8.63 4.07
CA PRO A 59 -8.13 9.54 5.20
C PRO A 59 -7.23 9.09 6.35
N ARG A 60 -7.05 9.99 7.32
CA ARG A 60 -6.29 9.68 8.54
C ARG A 60 -6.94 8.53 9.31
N ASN A 61 -6.12 7.70 9.95
CA ASN A 61 -6.57 6.56 10.75
C ASN A 61 -7.29 5.48 9.95
N THR A 62 -7.15 5.44 8.62
CA THR A 62 -7.61 4.28 7.85
C THR A 62 -6.90 3.03 8.33
N VAL A 63 -7.69 1.98 8.56
CA VAL A 63 -7.20 0.68 9.03
C VAL A 63 -7.36 -0.33 7.92
N PHE A 64 -6.28 -1.03 7.61
CA PHE A 64 -6.27 -2.13 6.66
C PHE A 64 -5.97 -3.44 7.38
N LYS A 65 -6.79 -4.46 7.12
CA LYS A 65 -6.51 -5.82 7.56
C LYS A 65 -5.49 -6.44 6.63
N VAL A 66 -4.42 -6.98 7.18
CA VAL A 66 -3.40 -7.71 6.42
C VAL A 66 -3.98 -9.05 6.00
N VAL A 67 -3.91 -9.34 4.70
CA VAL A 67 -4.29 -10.62 4.12
C VAL A 67 -3.07 -11.52 3.99
N LYS A 68 -1.96 -10.96 3.51
CA LYS A 68 -0.74 -11.72 3.23
C LYS A 68 0.48 -10.84 3.30
N CYS A 69 1.57 -11.38 3.86
CA CYS A 69 2.90 -10.80 3.75
C CYS A 69 3.84 -11.81 3.11
N TYR A 70 4.60 -11.37 2.11
CA TYR A 70 5.60 -12.23 1.46
C TYR A 70 6.75 -11.38 0.92
N THR A 71 7.75 -12.04 0.37
CA THR A 71 8.89 -11.39 -0.28
C THR A 71 8.91 -11.78 -1.74
N GLU A 72 9.05 -10.79 -2.60
CA GLU A 72 9.26 -10.96 -4.02
C GLU A 72 10.74 -10.72 -4.36
N ARG A 73 11.31 -11.52 -5.27
CA ARG A 73 12.64 -11.24 -5.81
C ARG A 73 12.48 -10.41 -7.08
N ARG A 74 13.16 -9.26 -7.11
CA ARG A 74 13.24 -8.37 -8.27
C ARG A 74 14.63 -8.39 -8.88
N GLU A 75 14.87 -7.50 -9.84
CA GLU A 75 16.16 -7.33 -10.49
C GLU A 75 17.31 -7.29 -9.46
N ASN A 76 18.45 -7.90 -9.83
CA ASN A 76 19.63 -8.05 -8.99
C ASN A 76 19.38 -8.82 -7.67
N ASP A 77 18.45 -9.78 -7.67
CA ASP A 77 18.07 -10.58 -6.50
C ASP A 77 17.57 -9.75 -5.30
N LYS A 78 17.18 -8.49 -5.54
CA LYS A 78 16.62 -7.60 -4.51
C LYS A 78 15.35 -8.22 -3.94
N LYS A 79 15.33 -8.44 -2.63
CA LYS A 79 14.18 -8.96 -1.90
C LYS A 79 13.29 -7.80 -1.45
N VAL A 80 12.12 -7.67 -2.07
CA VAL A 80 11.14 -6.62 -1.75
C VAL A 80 9.99 -7.22 -0.94
N PRO A 81 9.71 -6.73 0.28
CA PRO A 81 8.53 -7.11 1.02
C PRO A 81 7.26 -6.60 0.33
N ILE A 82 6.28 -7.48 0.21
CA ILE A 82 4.94 -7.17 -0.30
C ILE A 82 3.92 -7.44 0.82
N ILE A 83 3.03 -6.47 1.04
CA ILE A 83 1.95 -6.55 2.02
C ILE A 83 0.62 -6.40 1.27
N GLU A 84 -0.12 -7.48 1.15
CA GLU A 84 -1.48 -7.45 0.63
C GLU A 84 -2.46 -7.17 1.77
N VAL A 85 -3.35 -6.21 1.56
CA VAL A 85 -4.31 -5.75 2.56
C VAL A 85 -5.69 -5.55 1.96
N VAL A 86 -6.70 -5.53 2.82
CA VAL A 86 -8.05 -5.04 2.50
C VAL A 86 -8.42 -3.94 3.48
N GLU A 87 -9.11 -2.92 3.02
CA GLU A 87 -9.62 -1.88 3.93
C GLU A 87 -10.63 -2.49 4.90
N ASN A 88 -10.43 -2.26 6.19
CA ASN A 88 -11.33 -2.73 7.24
C ASN A 88 -12.65 -1.94 7.19
N GLU A 89 -13.74 -2.52 7.72
CA GLU A 89 -15.06 -1.87 7.68
C GLU A 89 -15.15 -0.54 8.42
#